data_AF-A0A3D5F5F5-F1
#
_entry.id   AF-A0A3D5F5F5-F1
#
_cell.length_a   1.000
_cell.length_b   1.000
_cell.length_c   1.000
_cell.angle_alpha   90.00
_cell.angle_beta   90.00
_cell.angle_gamma   90.00
#
_symmetry.space_group_name_H-M   'P 1'
#
loop_
_entity.id
_entity.type
_entity.pdbx_description
1 polymer ?
#
loop_
_entity_poly.entity_id
_entity_poly.type
_entity_poly.pdbx_seq_one_letter_code
_entity_poly.pdbx_strand_id
1 'polypeptide(L)'
;MKVIFSHGKESGPWGTKIRFLANIAEEMGCQIQSIDYSDTLDPEKRVERLMQSIPKDDPEVLLVGSSGGLPMWVGFRERSRK
;
A
#
# COMPACT_ATOMS: atom_id res chain seq x y z
N MET A 1 -6.85 10.46 5.04
CA MET A 1 -5.99 9.86 4.01
C MET A 1 -5.25 8.67 4.57
N LYS A 2 -5.33 7.53 3.88
CA LYS A 2 -4.70 6.27 4.29
C LYS A 2 -3.65 5.83 3.27
N VAL A 3 -2.46 5.48 3.71
CA VAL A 3 -1.36 5.01 2.87
C VAL A 3 -1.20 3.51 3.05
N ILE A 4 -1.34 2.76 1.96
CA ILE A 4 -1.22 1.31 1.94
C ILE A 4 0.07 0.94 1.18
N PHE A 5 1.01 0.35 1.91
CA PHE A 5 2.28 -0.12 1.36
C PHE A 5 2.20 -1.58 0.93
N SER A 6 2.76 -1.86 -0.25
CA SER A 6 2.96 -3.20 -0.78
C SER A 6 4.44 -3.50 -0.98
N HIS A 7 4.97 -4.44 -0.21
CA HIS A 7 6.38 -4.83 -0.29
C HIS A 7 6.67 -5.72 -1.50
N GLY A 8 7.90 -5.62 -2.02
CA GLY A 8 8.40 -6.52 -3.07
C GLY A 8 8.75 -7.90 -2.52
N LYS A 9 9.06 -8.84 -3.42
CA LYS A 9 9.38 -10.24 -3.08
C LYS A 9 10.52 -10.42 -2.08
N GLU A 10 11.54 -9.57 -2.15
CA GLU A 10 12.77 -9.69 -1.35
C GLU A 10 12.79 -8.79 -0.10
N SER A 11 11.79 -7.92 0.03
CA SER A 11 11.66 -6.98 1.15
C SER A 11 10.46 -7.40 1.99
N GLY A 12 10.59 -7.54 3.31
CA GLY A 12 9.42 -7.79 4.16
C GLY A 12 8.42 -6.62 4.17
N PRO A 13 7.23 -6.78 4.81
CA PRO A 13 6.18 -5.75 4.87
C PRO A 13 6.68 -4.41 5.41
N TRP A 14 7.66 -4.41 6.30
CA TRP A 14 8.28 -3.19 6.82
C TRP A 14 9.72 -3.05 6.34
N GLY A 15 9.99 -3.27 5.05
CA GLY A 15 11.31 -3.02 4.48
C GLY A 15 11.79 -1.57 4.73
N THR A 16 13.10 -1.33 4.65
CA THR A 16 13.73 -0.02 4.97
C THR A 16 13.04 1.16 4.27
N LYS A 17 12.69 1.00 2.99
CA LYS A 17 11.97 2.03 2.20
C LYS A 17 10.55 2.29 2.70
N ILE A 18 9.84 1.23 3.07
CA ILE A 18 8.46 1.34 3.59
C ILE A 18 8.47 2.01 4.95
N ARG A 19 9.37 1.63 5.87
CA ARG A 19 9.52 2.30 7.17
C ARG A 19 9.85 3.78 7.02
N PHE A 20 10.76 4.11 6.11
CA PHE A 20 11.13 5.51 5.85
C PHE A 20 9.94 6.34 5.33
N LEU A 21 9.23 5.84 4.32
CA LEU A 21 8.04 6.50 3.80
C LEU A 21 6.87 6.50 4.78
N ALA A 22 6.78 5.48 5.64
CA ALA A 22 5.78 5.40 6.69
C ALA A 22 5.97 6.51 7.71
N ASN A 23 7.19 6.71 8.22
CA ASN A 23 7.45 7.80 9.16
C ASN A 23 7.03 9.17 8.59
N ILE A 24 7.37 9.45 7.32
CA ILE A 24 6.99 10.70 6.66
C ILE A 24 5.45 10.83 6.57
N ALA A 25 4.76 9.77 6.15
CA ALA A 25 3.31 9.79 6.04
C ALA A 25 2.61 9.91 7.41
N GLU A 26 3.16 9.32 8.48
CA GLU A 26 2.66 9.50 9.85
C GLU A 26 2.84 10.96 10.32
N GLU A 27 4.00 11.57 10.03
CA GLU A 27 4.24 12.99 10.33
C GLU A 27 3.27 13.92 9.58
N MET A 28 2.81 13.51 8.39
CA MET A 28 1.78 14.21 7.63
C MET A 28 0.34 13.94 8.12
N GLY A 29 0.16 13.14 9.17
CA GLY A 29 -1.15 12.78 9.72
C GLY A 29 -1.91 11.72 8.92
N CYS A 30 -1.24 10.98 8.03
CA CYS A 30 -1.84 9.89 7.28
C CYS A 30 -1.89 8.61 8.14
N GLN A 31 -2.94 7.81 7.93
CA GLN A 31 -3.03 6.47 8.51
C GLN A 31 -2.23 5.48 7.67
N ILE A 32 -1.42 4.63 8.31
CA ILE A 32 -0.52 3.74 7.57
C ILE A 32 -0.92 2.29 7.75
N GLN A 33 -0.87 1.56 6.64
CA GLN A 33 -1.03 0.12 6.61
C GLN A 33 0.03 -0.48 5.68
N SER A 34 0.72 -1.52 6.14
CA SER A 34 1.57 -2.34 5.27
C SER A 34 1.02 -3.76 5.23
N ILE A 35 0.85 -4.30 4.01
CA ILE A 35 0.29 -5.63 3.79
C ILE A 35 1.43 -6.63 3.67
N ASP A 36 1.34 -7.72 4.42
CA ASP A 36 2.28 -8.83 4.30
C ASP A 36 1.85 -9.82 3.19
N TYR A 37 2.77 -10.08 2.29
CA TYR A 37 2.68 -11.00 1.17
C TYR A 37 3.79 -12.07 1.21
N SER A 38 4.51 -12.20 2.32
CA SER A 38 5.64 -13.14 2.44
C SER A 38 5.23 -14.60 2.30
N ASP A 39 3.95 -14.90 2.50
CA ASP A 39 3.31 -16.21 2.38
C ASP A 39 2.83 -16.54 0.95
N THR A 40 2.83 -15.57 0.02
CA THR A 40 2.40 -15.82 -1.36
C THR A 40 3.20 -15.04 -2.40
N LEU A 41 3.71 -15.78 -3.39
CA LEU A 41 4.31 -15.21 -4.61
C LEU A 41 3.29 -15.06 -5.74
N ASP A 42 2.08 -15.58 -5.56
CA ASP A 42 1.01 -15.54 -6.52
C ASP A 42 0.51 -14.09 -6.71
N PRO A 43 0.62 -13.50 -7.92
CA PRO A 43 0.24 -12.12 -8.15
C PRO A 43 -1.27 -11.88 -7.98
N GLU A 44 -2.12 -12.85 -8.29
CA GLU A 44 -3.58 -12.72 -8.16
C GLU A 44 -3.98 -12.64 -6.69
N LYS A 45 -3.44 -13.52 -5.85
CA LYS A 45 -3.67 -13.47 -4.39
C LYS A 45 -3.20 -12.16 -3.76
N ARG A 46 -2.11 -11.58 -4.29
CA ARG A 46 -1.58 -10.29 -3.84
C ARG A 46 -2.56 -9.15 -4.20
N VAL A 47 -3.10 -9.17 -5.41
CA VAL A 47 -4.12 -8.20 -5.84
C VAL A 47 -5.40 -8.34 -5.01
N GLU A 48 -5.88 -9.56 -4.75
CA GLU A 48 -7.07 -9.78 -3.92
C GLU A 48 -6.91 -9.20 -2.51
N ARG A 49 -5.76 -9.44 -1.86
CA ARG A 49 -5.46 -8.88 -0.54
C ARG A 49 -5.38 -7.36 -0.55
N LEU A 50 -4.76 -6.80 -1.58
CA LEU A 50 -4.73 -5.35 -1.77
C LEU A 50 -6.16 -4.81 -1.85
N MET A 51 -7.02 -5.43 -2.65
CA MET A 51 -8.42 -5.02 -2.79
C MET A 51 -9.21 -5.17 -1.48
N GLN A 52 -8.96 -6.19 -0.68
CA GLN A 52 -9.58 -6.38 0.65
C GLN A 52 -9.09 -5.35 1.68
N SER A 53 -7.85 -4.89 1.56
CA SER A 53 -7.25 -3.91 2.47
C SER A 53 -7.74 -2.48 2.25
N ILE A 54 -8.29 -2.19 1.07
CA ILE A 54 -8.81 -0.88 0.72
C ILE A 54 -10.17 -0.71 1.41
N PRO A 55 -10.30 0.20 2.40
CA PRO A 55 -11.59 0.47 3.04
C PRO A 55 -12.60 0.98 2.00
N LYS A 56 -13.82 0.44 2.04
CA LYS A 56 -14.91 0.80 1.10
C LYS A 56 -15.41 2.24 1.29
N ASP A 57 -15.23 2.76 2.50
CA ASP A 57 -15.79 4.02 2.99
C ASP A 57 -14.77 5.18 3.05
N ASP A 58 -13.48 4.91 2.81
CA ASP A 58 -12.43 5.94 2.92
C ASP A 58 -12.18 6.57 1.54
N PRO A 59 -12.38 7.90 1.38
CA PRO A 59 -12.31 8.55 0.07
C PRO A 59 -10.90 8.82 -0.43
N GLU A 60 -9.84 8.66 0.39
CA GLU A 60 -8.48 9.03 0.03
C GLU A 60 -7.47 7.95 0.44
N VAL A 61 -7.28 6.96 -0.43
CA VAL A 61 -6.30 5.88 -0.25
C VAL A 61 -5.14 6.08 -1.23
N LEU A 62 -3.93 6.13 -0.70
CA LEU A 62 -2.67 6.18 -1.46
C LEU A 62 -2.05 4.79 -1.46
N LEU A 63 -1.86 4.21 -2.64
CA LEU A 63 -1.17 2.93 -2.80
C LEU A 63 0.31 3.18 -3.10
N VAL A 64 1.21 2.50 -2.38
CA VAL A 64 2.67 2.64 -2.56
C VAL A 64 3.32 1.27 -2.66
N GLY A 65 3.93 0.96 -3.81
CA GLY A 65 4.61 -0.33 -4.06
C GLY A 65 6.11 -0.18 -4.33
N SER A 66 6.94 -1.11 -3.86
CA SER A 66 8.39 -1.14 -4.19
C SER A 66 8.72 -2.23 -5.21
N SER A 67 9.39 -1.83 -6.29
CA SER A 67 9.66 -2.67 -7.46
C SER A 67 10.55 -3.88 -7.16
N GLY A 68 10.03 -5.04 -7.57
CA GLY A 68 10.66 -6.36 -7.70
C GLY A 68 9.64 -7.38 -8.25
N GLY A 69 8.65 -6.92 -9.02
CA GLY A 69 7.57 -7.75 -9.57
C GLY A 69 6.30 -7.03 -10.03
N LEU A 70 6.02 -5.81 -9.56
CA LEU A 70 4.88 -4.99 -10.02
C LEU A 70 5.31 -3.51 -10.09
N PRO A 71 4.79 -2.71 -11.05
CA PRO A 71 5.15 -1.29 -11.15
C PRO A 71 4.69 -0.52 -9.90
N MET A 72 5.44 0.52 -9.55
CA MET A 72 5.04 1.49 -8.55
C MET A 72 3.86 2.30 -9.11
N TRP A 73 2.64 2.04 -8.63
CA TRP A 73 1.45 2.81 -8.99
C TRP A 73 1.06 3.71 -7.82
N VAL A 74 1.15 5.02 -8.00
CA VAL A 74 0.48 5.99 -7.14
C VAL A 74 -0.90 6.22 -7.74
N GLY A 75 -1.86 5.42 -7.32
CA GLY A 75 -3.26 5.62 -7.69
C GLY A 75 -3.95 6.49 -6.65
N PHE A 76 -4.41 7.67 -7.05
CA PHE A 76 -5.32 8.48 -6.24
C PHE A 76 -6.74 8.16 -6.69
N ARG A 77 -7.58 7.65 -5.78
CA ARG A 77 -8.99 7.42 -6.07
C ARG A 77 -9.81 8.55 -5.46
N GLU A 78 -9.92 9.65 -6.19
CA GLU A 78 -10.82 10.75 -5.83
C GLU A 78 -12.25 10.37 -6.22
N ARG A 79 -13.11 10.07 -5.24
CA ARG A 79 -14.56 10.00 -5.52
C ARG A 79 -15.09 11.43 -5.44
N SER A 80 -15.34 12.03 -6.61
CA SER A 80 -15.89 13.37 -6.80
C SER A 80 -16.91 13.69 -5.70
N ARG A 81 -16.60 14.68 -4.85
CA ARG A 81 -17.51 15.19 -3.82
C ARG A 81 -18.78 15.66 -4.53
N LYS A 82 -19.89 14.95 -4.33
CA LYS A 82 -21.22 15.53 -4.55
C LYS A 82 -21.56 16.43 -3.38
#